data_AF-A0A519ZHD8-F1
#
_entry.id   AF-A0A519ZHD8-F1
#
_cell.length_a   1.000
_cell.length_b   1.000
_cell.length_c   1.000
_cell.angle_alpha   90.00
_cell.angle_beta   90.00
_cell.angle_gamma   90.00
#
_symmetry.space_group_name_H-M   'P 1'
#
loop_
_entity.id
_entity.type
_entity.pdbx_description
1 polymer ?
#
loop_
_entity_poly.entity_id
_entity_poly.type
_entity_poly.pdbx_seq_one_letter_code
_entity_poly.pdbx_strand_id
1 'polypeptide(L)'
;MPSPVVWQSAAYSLYRDSLVQGPSRAHAVSATELASNYRSPANAFQSPQVTFKFSLNGKDNELPPGQDNMVVALLKPGESGLKTPLIPFGQRYVDATPVPAGTYLAPTTRLKIRLDLRPVLAAFKQQGY
;
A
#
# COMPACT_ATOMS: atom_id res chain seq x y z
N MET A 1 3.27 38.75 14.65
CA MET A 1 3.10 39.25 13.27
C MET A 1 3.68 38.21 12.33
N PRO A 2 3.02 37.83 11.23
CA PRO A 2 3.61 36.92 10.24
C PRO A 2 4.90 37.53 9.68
N SER A 3 5.90 36.68 9.40
CA SER A 3 7.16 37.09 8.76
C SER A 3 6.85 37.81 7.43
N PRO A 4 7.62 38.84 7.04
CA PRO A 4 7.48 39.45 5.73
C PRO A 4 7.84 38.45 4.62
N VAL A 5 7.21 38.59 3.44
CA VAL A 5 7.57 37.84 2.24
C VAL A 5 9.00 38.20 1.84
N VAL A 6 9.81 37.18 1.61
CA VAL A 6 11.19 37.30 1.09
C VAL A 6 11.16 37.23 -0.44
N TRP A 7 10.32 36.35 -1.00
CA TRP A 7 10.19 36.16 -2.44
C TRP A 7 8.83 35.58 -2.82
N GLN A 8 8.37 35.85 -4.03
CA GLN A 8 7.11 35.33 -4.56
C GLN A 8 7.16 35.04 -6.07
N SER A 9 6.49 33.97 -6.48
CA SER A 9 6.15 33.68 -7.88
C SER A 9 4.72 33.18 -8.03
N ALA A 10 4.32 32.84 -9.25
CA ALA A 10 3.07 32.15 -9.53
C ALA A 10 2.97 30.76 -8.86
N ALA A 11 4.10 30.12 -8.55
CA ALA A 11 4.11 28.76 -8.00
C ALA A 11 4.09 28.74 -6.46
N TYR A 12 4.82 29.64 -5.79
CA TYR A 12 4.94 29.65 -4.34
C TYR A 12 5.41 31.01 -3.79
N SER A 13 5.24 31.20 -2.48
CA SER A 13 5.77 32.33 -1.71
C SER A 13 6.72 31.84 -0.62
N LEU A 14 7.85 32.52 -0.46
CA LEU A 14 8.87 32.24 0.55
C LEU A 14 8.87 33.34 1.61
N TYR A 15 8.88 32.92 2.86
CA TYR A 15 9.01 33.73 4.06
C TYR A 15 10.30 33.35 4.78
N ARG A 16 10.70 34.12 5.79
CA ARG A 16 11.90 33.84 6.59
C ARG A 16 11.92 32.41 7.17
N ASP A 17 10.76 31.92 7.58
CA ASP A 17 10.59 30.67 8.33
C ASP A 17 9.63 29.67 7.64
N SER A 18 9.08 30.01 6.47
CA SER A 18 8.07 29.16 5.83
C SER A 18 7.99 29.30 4.31
N LEU A 19 7.44 28.28 3.67
CA LEU A 19 7.12 28.24 2.25
C LEU A 19 5.64 27.90 2.10
N VAL A 20 4.94 28.64 1.25
CA VAL A 20 3.51 28.44 0.96
C VAL A 20 3.33 28.17 -0.53
N GLN A 21 2.69 27.03 -0.85
CA GLN A 21 2.33 26.59 -2.20
C GLN A 21 0.85 26.17 -2.20
N GLY A 22 -0.03 27.06 -2.68
CA GLY A 22 -1.48 26.83 -2.63
C GLY A 22 -1.97 26.57 -1.20
N PRO A 23 -2.67 25.44 -0.93
CA PRO A 23 -3.12 25.09 0.43
C PRO A 23 -2.00 24.49 1.31
N SER A 24 -0.84 24.19 0.72
CA SER A 24 0.28 23.57 1.43
C SER A 24 1.22 24.63 2.00
N ARG A 25 1.67 24.42 3.24
CA ARG A 25 2.64 25.22 3.99
C ARG A 25 3.64 24.30 4.67
N ALA A 26 4.91 24.58 4.46
CA ALA A 26 6.01 24.06 5.26
C ALA A 26 6.57 25.20 6.12
N HIS A 27 6.95 24.92 7.37
CA HIS A 27 7.60 25.90 8.23
C HIS A 27 8.69 25.27 9.10
N ALA A 28 9.78 26.02 9.28
CA ALA A 28 10.84 25.67 10.21
C ALA A 28 10.39 26.06 11.63
N VAL A 29 10.19 25.05 12.48
CA VAL A 29 9.87 25.24 13.90
C VAL A 29 11.13 25.63 14.68
N SER A 30 12.27 25.05 14.28
CA SER A 30 13.61 25.37 14.81
C SER A 30 14.68 25.14 13.74
N ALA A 31 15.96 25.31 14.09
CA ALA A 31 17.08 25.00 13.19
C ALA A 31 17.17 23.52 12.80
N THR A 32 16.47 22.62 13.52
CA THR A 32 16.52 21.17 13.32
C THR A 32 15.14 20.53 13.19
N GLU A 33 14.07 21.32 13.14
CA GLU A 33 12.70 20.83 13.09
C GLU A 33 11.90 21.55 12.01
N LEU A 34 11.22 20.78 11.17
CA LEU A 34 10.37 21.28 10.10
C LEU A 34 9.01 20.57 10.15
N ALA A 35 7.93 21.34 10.03
CA ALA A 35 6.58 20.82 9.97
C ALA A 35 5.89 21.26 8.67
N SER A 36 5.23 20.31 8.01
CA SER A 36 4.53 20.51 6.74
C SER A 36 3.13 19.91 6.78
N ASN A 37 2.16 20.61 6.20
CA ASN A 37 0.82 20.07 5.98
C ASN A 37 0.65 19.44 4.58
N TYR A 38 1.73 19.36 3.78
CA TYR A 38 1.68 18.77 2.45
C TYR A 38 1.26 17.29 2.53
N ARG A 39 0.27 16.93 1.72
CA ARG A 39 -0.18 15.54 1.55
C ARG A 39 0.18 15.09 0.15
N SER A 40 1.09 14.11 0.06
CA SER A 40 1.49 13.56 -1.24
C SER A 40 0.29 12.96 -1.98
N PRO A 41 0.05 13.32 -3.25
CA PRO A 41 -0.96 12.69 -4.07
C PRO A 41 -0.54 11.28 -4.54
N ALA A 42 0.69 10.83 -4.26
CA ALA A 42 1.17 9.51 -4.69
C ALA A 42 0.31 8.34 -4.18
N ASN A 43 -0.38 8.53 -3.04
CA ASN A 43 -1.30 7.53 -2.50
C ASN A 43 -2.65 7.50 -3.25
N ALA A 44 -2.96 8.50 -4.07
CA ALA A 44 -4.21 8.56 -4.84
C ALA A 44 -4.19 7.69 -6.10
N PHE A 45 -3.00 7.22 -6.52
CA PHE A 45 -2.81 6.51 -7.79
C PHE A 45 -2.29 5.08 -7.63
N GLN A 46 -2.45 4.49 -6.45
CA GLN A 46 -1.98 3.13 -6.18
C GLN A 46 -2.85 2.10 -6.93
N SER A 47 -2.18 1.11 -7.55
CA SER A 47 -2.88 0.01 -8.20
C SER A 47 -3.70 -0.78 -7.18
N PRO A 48 -4.95 -1.17 -7.49
CA PRO A 48 -5.72 -2.07 -6.65
C PRO A 48 -5.30 -3.54 -6.78
N GLN A 49 -4.37 -3.87 -7.70
CA GLN A 49 -3.78 -5.20 -7.79
C GLN A 49 -2.69 -5.35 -6.73
N VAL A 50 -2.94 -6.23 -5.76
CA VAL A 50 -1.99 -6.54 -4.69
C VAL A 50 -1.33 -7.88 -5.01
N THR A 51 -0.01 -7.86 -5.20
CA THR A 51 0.80 -9.06 -5.40
C THR A 51 1.53 -9.45 -4.11
N PHE A 52 1.61 -10.75 -3.82
CA PHE A 52 2.29 -11.26 -2.63
C PHE A 52 2.70 -12.73 -2.77
N LYS A 53 3.63 -13.14 -1.92
CA LYS A 53 4.04 -14.55 -1.72
C LYS A 53 3.96 -14.88 -0.25
N PHE A 54 3.55 -16.09 0.10
CA PHE A 54 3.79 -16.61 1.44
C PHE A 54 5.23 -17.10 1.56
N SER A 55 5.78 -16.97 2.76
CA SER A 55 7.06 -17.56 3.14
C SER A 55 6.93 -18.20 4.51
N LEU A 56 7.57 -19.34 4.69
CA LEU A 56 7.73 -19.96 6.00
C LEU A 56 9.05 -19.48 6.62
N ASN A 57 8.96 -18.91 7.82
CA ASN A 57 10.10 -18.39 8.58
C ASN A 57 10.93 -17.31 7.87
N GLY A 58 10.37 -16.64 6.84
CA GLY A 58 11.03 -15.56 6.12
C GLY A 58 12.22 -16.00 5.27
N LYS A 59 12.35 -17.30 4.98
CA LYS A 59 13.42 -17.85 4.14
C LYS A 59 12.90 -18.08 2.73
N ASP A 60 12.34 -19.27 2.52
CA ASP A 60 11.89 -19.69 1.20
C ASP A 60 10.48 -19.16 0.94
N ASN A 61 10.31 -18.62 -0.27
CA ASN A 61 9.00 -18.28 -0.78
C ASN A 61 8.32 -19.54 -1.30
N GLU A 62 7.02 -19.60 -1.12
CA GLU A 62 6.22 -20.76 -1.52
C GLU A 62 6.20 -20.99 -3.05
N LEU A 63 6.45 -19.93 -3.85
CA LEU A 63 6.37 -19.93 -5.31
C LEU A 63 7.70 -19.50 -5.95
N PRO A 64 8.04 -20.05 -7.13
CA PRO A 64 9.21 -19.64 -7.92
C PRO A 64 9.24 -18.15 -8.29
N PRO A 65 10.41 -17.61 -8.69
CA PRO A 65 10.51 -16.25 -9.26
C PRO A 65 9.53 -16.05 -10.43
N GLY A 66 8.91 -14.85 -10.49
CA GLY A 66 7.92 -14.51 -11.52
C GLY A 66 6.52 -15.08 -11.31
N GLN A 67 6.29 -15.84 -10.24
CA GLN A 67 4.98 -16.37 -9.89
C GLN A 67 4.49 -15.81 -8.55
N ASP A 68 3.62 -14.81 -8.59
CA ASP A 68 3.01 -14.24 -7.39
C ASP A 68 1.54 -14.60 -7.30
N ASN A 69 1.04 -14.63 -6.05
CA ASN A 69 -0.38 -14.49 -5.83
C ASN A 69 -0.78 -13.07 -6.21
N MET A 70 -1.95 -12.90 -6.82
CA MET A 70 -2.48 -11.60 -7.18
C MET A 70 -3.96 -11.53 -6.79
N VAL A 71 -4.32 -10.47 -6.07
CA VAL A 71 -5.71 -10.20 -5.69
C VAL A 71 -6.11 -8.80 -6.14
N VAL A 72 -7.37 -8.61 -6.49
CA VAL A 72 -7.92 -7.29 -6.78
C VAL A 72 -8.60 -6.76 -5.52
N ALA A 73 -7.99 -5.75 -4.89
CA ALA A 73 -8.45 -5.15 -3.64
C ALA A 73 -9.53 -4.07 -3.88
N LEU A 74 -10.61 -4.44 -4.58
CA LEU A 74 -11.77 -3.59 -4.83
C LEU A 74 -13.02 -4.21 -4.19
N LEU A 75 -13.71 -3.44 -3.35
CA LEU A 75 -14.94 -3.89 -2.71
C LEU A 75 -16.01 -4.11 -3.77
N LYS A 76 -16.52 -5.34 -3.84
CA LYS A 76 -17.65 -5.65 -4.72
C LYS A 76 -18.96 -5.16 -4.08
N PRO A 77 -19.96 -4.75 -4.89
CA PRO A 77 -21.26 -4.37 -4.36
C PRO A 77 -21.84 -5.45 -3.44
N GLY A 78 -22.23 -5.09 -2.22
CA GLY A 78 -22.80 -6.00 -1.23
C GLY A 78 -21.77 -6.75 -0.35
N GLU A 79 -20.46 -6.58 -0.58
CA GLU A 79 -19.44 -7.11 0.32
C GLU A 79 -19.12 -6.12 1.46
N SER A 80 -18.95 -6.65 2.67
CA SER A 80 -18.57 -5.86 3.86
C SER A 80 -17.06 -5.80 4.09
N GLY A 81 -16.26 -6.45 3.25
CA GLY A 81 -14.80 -6.42 3.36
C GLY A 81 -14.08 -7.33 2.38
N LEU A 82 -12.82 -6.97 2.11
CA LEU A 82 -11.96 -7.71 1.19
C LEU A 82 -11.35 -8.93 1.89
N LYS A 83 -11.61 -10.10 1.32
CA LYS A 83 -11.01 -11.36 1.78
C LYS A 83 -10.62 -12.22 0.59
N THR A 84 -9.46 -12.86 0.66
CA THR A 84 -9.08 -13.87 -0.34
C THR A 84 -9.91 -15.13 -0.15
N PRO A 85 -10.02 -16.00 -1.18
CA PRO A 85 -10.33 -17.40 -0.92
C PRO A 85 -9.26 -18.01 -0.01
N LEU A 86 -9.53 -19.22 0.47
CA LEU A 86 -8.54 -19.98 1.21
C LEU A 86 -7.47 -20.48 0.23
N ILE A 87 -6.27 -19.91 0.28
CA ILE A 87 -5.16 -20.21 -0.65
C ILE A 87 -4.25 -21.28 -0.01
N PRO A 88 -4.11 -22.47 -0.62
CA PRO A 88 -3.14 -23.46 -0.17
C PRO A 88 -1.71 -22.98 -0.33
N PHE A 89 -0.87 -23.20 0.68
CA PHE A 89 0.55 -22.86 0.59
C PHE A 89 1.21 -23.58 -0.59
N GLY A 90 1.99 -22.84 -1.38
CA GLY A 90 2.65 -23.34 -2.59
C GLY A 90 1.75 -23.39 -3.84
N GLN A 91 0.48 -22.97 -3.74
CA GLN A 91 -0.42 -22.86 -4.88
C GLN A 91 -0.67 -21.41 -5.26
N ARG A 92 -0.44 -21.08 -6.53
CA ARG A 92 -0.63 -19.74 -7.06
C ARG A 92 -2.11 -19.41 -7.19
N TYR A 93 -2.53 -18.30 -6.58
CA TYR A 93 -3.84 -17.71 -6.78
C TYR A 93 -3.77 -16.42 -7.60
N VAL A 94 -4.55 -16.33 -8.68
CA VAL A 94 -4.70 -15.11 -9.49
C VAL A 94 -6.18 -14.77 -9.58
N ASP A 95 -6.56 -13.64 -9.01
CA ASP A 95 -7.90 -13.09 -9.16
C ASP A 95 -8.10 -12.58 -10.60
N ALA A 96 -9.06 -13.16 -11.31
CA ALA A 96 -9.39 -12.79 -12.69
C ALA A 96 -10.30 -11.55 -12.79
N THR A 97 -10.67 -10.92 -11.67
CA THR A 97 -11.51 -9.73 -11.66
C THR A 97 -10.85 -8.61 -12.49
N PRO A 98 -11.50 -8.07 -13.53
CA PRO A 98 -10.93 -6.98 -14.30
C PRO A 98 -10.88 -5.70 -13.47
N VAL A 99 -9.80 -4.92 -13.62
CA VAL A 99 -9.67 -3.60 -13.01
C VAL A 99 -10.01 -2.56 -14.08
N PRO A 100 -11.11 -1.79 -13.93
CA PRO A 100 -11.43 -0.73 -14.88
C PRO A 100 -10.34 0.35 -14.92
N ALA A 101 -10.12 0.94 -16.09
CA ALA A 101 -9.14 2.03 -16.25
C ALA A 101 -9.47 3.20 -15.31
N GLY A 102 -8.42 3.82 -14.74
CA GLY A 102 -8.57 4.93 -13.79
C GLY A 102 -9.08 4.52 -12.40
N THR A 103 -9.13 3.22 -12.09
CA THR A 103 -9.49 2.73 -10.76
C THR A 103 -8.24 2.61 -9.89
N TYR A 104 -8.30 3.19 -8.69
CA TYR A 104 -7.22 3.19 -7.72
C TYR A 104 -7.63 2.57 -6.40
N LEU A 105 -6.66 2.02 -5.68
CA LEU A 105 -6.85 1.50 -4.34
C LEU A 105 -7.26 2.64 -3.40
N ALA A 106 -8.37 2.46 -2.68
CA ALA A 106 -8.77 3.44 -1.68
C ALA A 106 -7.74 3.48 -0.53
N PRO A 107 -7.37 4.67 -0.01
CA PRO A 107 -6.51 4.77 1.15
C PRO A 107 -7.06 3.97 2.33
N THR A 108 -6.19 3.40 3.15
CA THR A 108 -6.55 2.62 4.36
C THR A 108 -7.38 1.36 4.10
N THR A 109 -7.40 0.86 2.86
CA THR A 109 -8.05 -0.41 2.49
C THR A 109 -7.52 -1.57 3.34
N ARG A 110 -8.43 -2.31 3.99
CA ARG A 110 -8.10 -3.51 4.76
C ARG A 110 -8.37 -4.76 3.92
N LEU A 111 -7.34 -5.59 3.75
CA LEU A 111 -7.41 -6.87 3.04
C LEU A 111 -7.14 -8.02 4.02
N LYS A 112 -8.06 -8.99 4.11
CA LYS A 112 -7.86 -10.23 4.87
C LYS A 112 -7.35 -11.34 3.96
N ILE A 113 -6.08 -11.71 4.12
CA ILE A 113 -5.47 -12.84 3.42
C ILE A 113 -5.71 -14.13 4.22
N ARG A 114 -6.16 -15.19 3.54
CA ARG A 114 -6.47 -16.50 4.12
C ARG A 114 -5.54 -17.56 3.52
N LEU A 115 -4.69 -18.13 4.36
CA LEU A 115 -3.75 -19.18 3.99
C LEU A 115 -4.19 -20.54 4.55
N ASP A 116 -4.03 -21.59 3.75
CA ASP A 116 -4.20 -22.98 4.16
C ASP A 116 -2.86 -23.70 4.29
N LEU A 117 -2.48 -23.93 5.55
CA LEU A 117 -1.29 -24.70 5.93
C LEU A 117 -1.61 -26.16 6.28
N ARG A 118 -2.86 -26.63 6.17
CA ARG A 118 -3.20 -28.03 6.50
C ARG A 118 -2.34 -29.03 5.71
N PRO A 119 -2.05 -28.84 4.41
CA PRO A 119 -1.16 -29.75 3.68
C PRO A 119 0.28 -29.74 4.22
N VAL A 120 0.82 -28.57 4.53
CA VAL A 120 2.17 -28.40 5.08
C VAL A 120 2.29 -29.09 6.44
N LEU A 121 1.32 -28.84 7.34
CA LEU A 121 1.30 -29.46 8.67
C LEU A 121 1.12 -30.97 8.60
N ALA A 122 0.42 -31.49 7.59
CA ALA A 122 0.31 -32.92 7.36
C ALA A 122 1.64 -33.53 6.87
N ALA A 123 2.34 -32.85 5.95
CA ALA A 123 3.66 -33.26 5.48
C ALA A 123 4.67 -33.34 6.64
N PHE A 124 4.76 -32.29 7.48
CA PHE A 124 5.63 -32.31 8.67
C PHE A 124 5.38 -33.51 9.59
N LYS A 125 4.11 -33.92 9.77
CA LYS A 125 3.76 -35.06 10.61
C LYS A 125 4.10 -36.41 9.98
N GLN A 126 3.95 -36.53 8.66
CA GLN A 126 4.08 -37.80 7.95
C GLN A 126 5.50 -38.05 7.45
N GLN A 127 6.20 -36.99 7.06
CA GLN A 127 7.47 -37.03 6.33
C GLN A 127 8.60 -36.37 7.13
N GLY A 128 8.29 -35.58 8.15
CA GLY A 128 9.26 -34.82 8.94
C GLY A 128 9.72 -33.51 8.28
N TYR A 129 9.18 -33.19 7.10
CA TYR A 129 9.45 -31.98 6.31
C TYR A 129 8.24 -31.60 5.45
#